data_AF-A0A937R1F2-F1
#
_entry.id   AF-A0A937R1F2-F1
#
_cell.length_a   1.000
_cell.length_b   1.000
_cell.length_c   1.000
_cell.angle_alpha   90.00
_cell.angle_beta   90.00
_cell.angle_gamma   90.00
#
_symmetry.space_group_name_H-M   'P 1'
#
loop_
_entity.id
_entity.type
_entity.pdbx_description
1 polymer ?
#
loop_
_entity_poly.entity_id
_entity_poly.type
_entity_poly.pdbx_seq_one_letter_code
_entity_poly.pdbx_strand_id
1 'polypeptide(L)'
;MARRKKRKHRPQSQKSYQGGEDAFNPVLKGLDVLKRKNEDLPQESNKKVPPESCPRPVGDDYFTEAMSGVTPLSQGKRIIAKAPDMKTRPAHPPNINDLEALAHLSDLVSGTAEMDITFSDEYIEGSVKGFDRKLMQRLKDGLFPVQDYVDLHGLKKHEAEPIIKDFLIRSHRIGLRCVLVVHGRGLNSENHIPVLKKRLPLWLSRGPVKKIILAFSTAK
;
A
#
# COMPACT_ATOMS: atom_id res chain seq x y z
N MET A 1 -12.09 20.10 -62.65
CA MET A 1 -13.01 20.81 -61.75
C MET A 1 -13.81 19.77 -60.95
N ALA A 2 -13.56 19.63 -59.65
CA ALA A 2 -14.28 18.69 -58.77
C ALA A 2 -14.81 19.44 -57.54
N ARG A 3 -16.13 19.51 -57.39
CA ARG A 3 -16.83 20.26 -56.34
C ARG A 3 -16.83 19.51 -55.00
N ARG A 4 -16.15 20.09 -54.01
CA ARG A 4 -16.04 19.63 -52.61
C ARG A 4 -17.37 19.87 -51.87
N LYS A 5 -18.10 18.81 -51.50
CA LYS A 5 -19.37 18.90 -50.75
C LYS A 5 -19.10 18.96 -49.24
N LYS A 6 -19.35 20.12 -48.62
CA LYS A 6 -19.24 20.37 -47.17
C LYS A 6 -20.27 19.52 -46.40
N ARG A 7 -19.82 18.69 -45.45
CA ARG A 7 -20.72 18.01 -44.48
C ARG A 7 -21.05 18.99 -43.35
N LYS A 8 -22.35 19.27 -43.15
CA LYS A 8 -22.90 20.07 -42.04
C LYS A 8 -22.84 19.26 -40.74
N HIS A 9 -22.34 19.90 -39.68
CA HIS A 9 -22.33 19.40 -38.31
C HIS A 9 -23.76 19.42 -37.76
N ARG A 10 -24.27 18.27 -37.32
CA ARG A 10 -25.53 18.16 -36.57
C ARG A 10 -25.23 18.37 -35.08
N PRO A 11 -25.95 19.23 -34.35
CA PRO A 11 -25.72 19.42 -32.92
C PRO A 11 -26.21 18.20 -32.13
N GLN A 12 -25.42 17.74 -31.18
CA GLN A 12 -25.79 16.71 -30.21
C GLN A 12 -26.76 17.30 -29.19
N SER A 13 -27.98 16.79 -29.14
CA SER A 13 -28.96 17.10 -28.10
C SER A 13 -28.54 16.43 -26.79
N GLN A 14 -28.31 17.22 -25.74
CA GLN A 14 -28.13 16.73 -24.38
C GLN A 14 -29.45 16.13 -23.88
N LYS A 15 -29.47 14.81 -23.62
CA LYS A 15 -30.57 14.18 -22.87
C LYS A 15 -30.24 14.26 -21.38
N SER A 16 -30.96 15.12 -20.67
CA SER A 16 -31.01 15.14 -19.21
C SER A 16 -31.74 13.89 -18.72
N TYR A 17 -31.04 12.99 -18.03
CA TYR A 17 -31.68 11.91 -17.30
C TYR A 17 -32.08 12.44 -15.93
N GLN A 18 -33.39 12.60 -15.73
CA GLN A 18 -34.02 12.87 -14.45
C GLN A 18 -33.77 11.68 -13.53
N GLY A 19 -33.39 11.97 -12.28
CA GLY A 19 -33.13 10.97 -11.24
C GLY A 19 -34.37 10.13 -10.98
N GLY A 20 -34.32 8.88 -11.43
CA GLY A 20 -35.21 7.81 -11.00
C GLY A 20 -34.45 6.95 -10.00
N GLU A 21 -34.85 7.07 -8.74
CA GLU A 21 -34.49 6.13 -7.69
C GLU A 21 -35.12 4.78 -8.05
N ASP A 22 -34.33 3.80 -8.50
CA ASP A 22 -34.35 2.43 -7.96
C ASP A 22 -33.59 1.43 -8.83
N ALA A 23 -32.92 0.52 -8.09
CA ALA A 23 -32.65 -0.89 -8.41
C ALA A 23 -31.17 -1.30 -8.46
N PHE A 24 -30.42 -0.99 -7.40
CA PHE A 24 -29.22 -1.79 -7.07
C PHE A 24 -28.99 -1.98 -5.57
N ASN A 25 -30.05 -2.22 -4.77
CA ASN A 25 -29.97 -2.99 -3.52
C ASN A 25 -31.37 -3.30 -2.93
N PRO A 26 -32.00 -4.45 -3.22
CA PRO A 26 -33.33 -4.78 -2.67
C PRO A 26 -33.32 -5.12 -1.17
N VAL A 27 -32.14 -5.30 -0.53
CA VAL A 27 -32.03 -5.72 0.87
C VAL A 27 -32.27 -4.56 1.86
N LEU A 28 -32.16 -3.31 1.42
CA LEU A 28 -32.14 -2.13 2.31
C LEU A 28 -33.44 -1.29 2.30
N LYS A 29 -34.46 -1.68 1.53
CA LYS A 29 -35.73 -0.93 1.42
C LYS A 29 -36.56 -0.86 2.72
N GLY A 30 -36.18 -1.58 3.77
CA GLY A 30 -36.89 -1.63 5.05
C GLY A 30 -36.31 -0.79 6.19
N LEU A 31 -35.21 -0.06 5.98
CA LEU A 31 -34.48 0.60 7.08
C LEU A 31 -35.04 1.98 7.48
N ASP A 32 -35.94 2.58 6.71
CA ASP A 32 -36.55 3.88 7.03
C ASP A 32 -37.49 3.84 8.25
N VAL A 33 -37.91 2.64 8.68
CA VAL A 33 -38.72 2.45 9.89
C VAL A 33 -37.91 2.72 11.17
N LEU A 34 -36.58 2.59 11.13
CA LEU A 34 -35.70 2.84 12.28
C LEU A 34 -35.37 4.32 12.48
N LYS A 35 -35.61 5.18 11.48
CA LYS A 35 -35.28 6.61 11.55
C LYS A 35 -36.38 7.46 12.18
N ARG A 36 -37.62 6.93 12.26
CA ARG A 36 -38.79 7.65 12.81
C ARG A 36 -39.08 7.38 14.29
N LYS A 37 -38.30 6.53 14.97
CA LYS A 37 -38.52 6.21 16.39
C LYS A 37 -37.69 7.06 17.37
N ASN A 38 -37.16 8.21 16.91
CA ASN A 38 -36.36 9.13 17.72
C ASN A 38 -37.05 10.46 18.02
N GLU A 39 -38.31 10.68 17.63
CA GLU A 39 -38.95 12.00 17.73
C GLU A 39 -40.07 12.13 18.77
N ASP A 40 -40.50 11.06 19.47
CA ASP A 40 -41.53 11.18 20.50
C ASP A 40 -41.22 10.31 21.73
N LEU A 41 -40.57 10.91 22.73
CA LEU A 41 -40.62 10.47 24.13
C LEU A 41 -40.50 11.71 25.05
N PRO A 42 -41.29 11.83 26.13
CA PRO A 42 -41.37 13.03 26.96
C PRO A 42 -40.03 13.39 27.61
N GLN A 43 -39.77 14.70 27.80
CA GLN A 43 -38.68 15.19 28.64
C GLN A 43 -38.92 14.80 30.11
N GLU A 44 -38.45 13.62 30.49
CA GLU A 44 -38.49 13.16 31.87
C GLU A 44 -37.31 13.76 32.63
N SER A 45 -37.64 14.55 33.64
CA SER A 45 -36.72 15.21 34.56
C SER A 45 -35.58 14.28 34.99
N ASN A 46 -34.33 14.76 34.88
CA ASN A 46 -33.15 14.07 35.37
C ASN A 46 -33.16 14.00 36.92
N LYS A 47 -33.99 13.12 37.50
CA LYS A 47 -33.79 12.61 38.84
C LYS A 47 -32.65 11.60 38.76
N LYS A 48 -31.52 11.91 39.40
CA LYS A 48 -30.46 10.93 39.70
C LYS A 48 -31.09 9.71 40.35
N VAL A 49 -31.18 8.62 39.61
CA VAL A 49 -31.40 7.29 40.19
C VAL A 49 -30.08 6.94 40.89
N PRO A 50 -30.06 6.68 42.21
CA PRO A 50 -28.89 6.12 42.87
C PRO A 50 -28.54 4.79 42.19
N PRO A 51 -27.28 4.52 41.84
CA PRO A 51 -26.95 3.23 41.24
C PRO A 51 -27.30 2.13 42.23
N GLU A 52 -28.23 1.27 41.82
CA GLU A 52 -28.51 0.00 42.50
C GLU A 52 -27.20 -0.76 42.65
N SER A 53 -26.96 -1.19 43.88
CA SER A 53 -25.78 -1.94 44.29
C SER A 53 -25.62 -3.21 43.47
N CYS A 54 -24.47 -3.36 42.82
CA CYS A 54 -23.97 -4.69 42.46
C CYS A 54 -23.99 -5.57 43.72
N PRO A 55 -24.41 -6.86 43.66
CA PRO A 55 -24.23 -7.76 44.79
C PRO A 55 -22.73 -7.83 45.07
N ARG A 56 -22.32 -7.29 46.21
CA ARG A 56 -20.91 -7.24 46.63
C ARG A 56 -20.42 -8.67 46.83
N PRO A 57 -19.35 -9.12 46.17
CA PRO A 57 -18.70 -10.36 46.57
C PRO A 57 -18.16 -10.15 47.98
N VAL A 58 -18.52 -11.05 48.90
CA VAL A 58 -18.11 -10.99 50.30
C VAL A 58 -16.59 -11.24 50.35
N GLY A 59 -15.80 -10.17 50.50
CA GLY A 59 -14.33 -10.23 50.54
C GLY A 59 -13.59 -8.90 50.35
N ASP A 60 -14.26 -7.74 50.35
CA ASP A 60 -13.67 -6.42 50.06
C ASP A 60 -12.84 -5.82 51.21
N ASP A 61 -12.76 -6.48 52.37
CA ASP A 61 -12.09 -5.94 53.57
C ASP A 61 -10.57 -5.79 53.35
N TYR A 62 -9.93 -6.77 52.70
CA TYR A 62 -8.50 -6.69 52.38
C TYR A 62 -8.17 -5.61 51.35
N PHE A 63 -9.07 -5.37 50.40
CA PHE A 63 -8.85 -4.38 49.35
C PHE A 63 -8.95 -2.95 49.92
N THR A 64 -9.93 -2.72 50.80
CA THR A 64 -10.11 -1.41 51.45
C THR A 64 -8.96 -1.08 52.40
N GLU A 65 -8.44 -2.08 53.12
CA GLU A 65 -7.25 -1.90 53.97
C GLU A 65 -6.00 -1.57 53.13
N ALA A 66 -5.77 -2.30 52.03
CA ALA A 66 -4.64 -2.05 51.13
C ALA A 66 -4.68 -0.68 50.44
N MET A 67 -5.86 -0.08 50.27
CA MET A 67 -6.06 1.21 49.57
C MET A 67 -6.23 2.42 50.51
N SER A 68 -6.20 2.21 51.84
CA SER A 68 -6.47 3.23 52.86
C SER A 68 -5.51 4.43 52.88
N GLY A 69 -4.34 4.32 52.24
CA GLY A 69 -3.31 5.36 52.18
C GLY A 69 -3.20 6.09 50.83
N VAL A 70 -4.04 5.77 49.84
CA VAL A 70 -3.89 6.31 48.49
C VAL A 70 -4.66 7.62 48.32
N THR A 71 -3.96 8.70 47.97
CA THR A 71 -4.58 9.96 47.60
C THR A 71 -5.03 9.89 46.13
N PRO A 72 -6.34 10.02 45.84
CA PRO A 72 -6.80 10.02 44.46
C PRO A 72 -6.22 11.24 43.74
N LEU A 73 -5.60 11.02 42.59
CA LEU A 73 -5.13 12.09 41.73
C LEU A 73 -6.30 13.01 41.40
N SER A 74 -6.14 14.31 41.68
CA SER A 74 -7.15 15.29 41.31
C SER A 74 -7.34 15.21 39.80
N GLN A 75 -8.60 15.20 39.35
CA GLN A 75 -8.91 15.26 37.92
C GLN A 75 -8.58 16.66 37.39
N GLY A 76 -7.31 17.05 37.45
CA GLY A 76 -6.80 18.18 36.70
C GLY A 76 -7.15 17.97 35.23
N LYS A 77 -7.58 19.06 34.57
CA LYS A 77 -8.03 19.13 33.16
C LYS A 77 -7.48 17.93 32.40
N ARG A 78 -8.33 16.95 32.10
CA ARG A 78 -8.03 15.88 31.15
C ARG A 78 -7.33 16.57 29.98
N ILE A 79 -6.03 16.34 29.83
CA ILE A 79 -5.33 16.78 28.62
C ILE A 79 -5.91 15.87 27.56
N ILE A 80 -7.01 16.33 26.96
CA ILE A 80 -7.52 15.76 25.72
C ILE A 80 -6.37 16.01 24.77
N ALA A 81 -5.59 14.97 24.47
CA ALA A 81 -4.62 15.02 23.40
C ALA A 81 -5.40 15.52 22.19
N LYS A 82 -5.14 16.76 21.77
CA LYS A 82 -5.78 17.31 20.58
C LYS A 82 -5.49 16.33 19.46
N ALA A 83 -6.54 15.81 18.83
CA ALA A 83 -6.37 15.01 17.62
C ALA A 83 -5.48 15.81 16.67
N PRO A 84 -4.46 15.19 16.05
CA PRO A 84 -3.57 15.89 15.15
C PRO A 84 -4.41 16.54 14.05
N ASP A 85 -4.23 17.84 13.87
CA ASP A 85 -4.96 18.59 12.86
C ASP A 85 -4.57 18.03 11.48
N MET A 86 -5.55 17.50 10.75
CA MET A 86 -5.32 16.84 9.45
C MET A 86 -4.67 17.78 8.42
N LYS A 87 -4.68 19.09 8.66
CA LYS A 87 -4.06 20.11 7.81
C LYS A 87 -2.63 20.49 8.23
N THR A 88 -2.12 19.98 9.35
CA THR A 88 -0.74 20.27 9.76
C THR A 88 0.24 19.56 8.83
N ARG A 89 0.99 20.35 8.05
CA ARG A 89 2.13 19.84 7.29
C ARG A 89 3.30 19.62 8.26
N PRO A 90 4.02 18.49 8.15
CA PRO A 90 5.21 18.27 8.99
C PRO A 90 6.21 19.42 8.83
N ALA A 91 6.88 19.78 9.92
CA ALA A 91 7.78 20.95 10.01
C ALA A 91 8.98 20.92 9.05
N HIS A 92 9.28 19.73 8.52
CA HIS A 92 10.33 19.44 7.57
C HIS A 92 9.74 18.57 6.46
N PRO A 93 10.08 18.83 5.18
CA PRO A 93 9.71 17.93 4.10
C PRO A 93 10.26 16.54 4.40
N PRO A 94 9.50 15.46 4.09
CA PRO A 94 10.04 14.11 4.18
C PRO A 94 11.35 14.04 3.39
N ASN A 95 12.33 13.24 3.84
CA ASN A 95 13.51 12.97 3.03
C ASN A 95 13.04 12.57 1.62
N ILE A 96 13.77 12.93 0.57
CA ILE A 96 13.42 12.60 -0.82
C ILE A 96 13.10 11.10 -0.99
N ASN A 97 13.80 10.25 -0.23
CA ASN A 97 13.55 8.81 -0.17
C ASN A 97 12.20 8.45 0.47
N ASP A 98 11.76 9.19 1.49
CA ASP A 98 10.50 8.98 2.19
C ASP A 98 9.31 9.46 1.34
N LEU A 99 9.47 10.55 0.57
CA LEU A 99 8.44 11.00 -0.37
C LEU A 99 8.22 9.98 -1.49
N GLU A 100 9.31 9.47 -2.06
CA GLU A 100 9.25 8.41 -3.08
C GLU A 100 8.64 7.13 -2.49
N ALA A 101 9.05 6.73 -1.28
CA ALA A 101 8.47 5.59 -0.58
C ALA A 101 6.96 5.75 -0.33
N LEU A 102 6.51 6.93 0.10
CA LEU A 102 5.09 7.24 0.31
C LEU A 102 4.30 7.23 -1.02
N ALA A 103 4.87 7.75 -2.10
CA ALA A 103 4.26 7.67 -3.42
C ALA A 103 4.09 6.21 -3.88
N HIS A 104 5.11 5.37 -3.68
CA HIS A 104 5.02 3.94 -3.98
C HIS A 104 4.01 3.20 -3.12
N LEU A 105 3.93 3.50 -1.82
CA LEU A 105 2.90 2.94 -0.95
C LEU A 105 1.51 3.37 -1.39
N SER A 106 1.34 4.65 -1.74
CA SER A 106 0.10 5.14 -2.33
C SER A 106 -0.23 4.40 -3.63
N ASP A 107 0.73 4.14 -4.50
CA ASP A 107 0.51 3.40 -5.75
C ASP A 107 0.12 1.93 -5.50
N LEU A 108 0.74 1.28 -4.51
CA LEU A 108 0.39 -0.08 -4.10
C LEU A 108 -1.04 -0.14 -3.57
N VAL A 109 -1.40 0.77 -2.66
CA VAL A 109 -2.75 0.87 -2.08
C VAL A 109 -3.79 1.25 -3.13
N SER A 110 -3.45 2.14 -4.07
CA SER A 110 -4.32 2.55 -5.17
C SER A 110 -4.42 1.50 -6.27
N GLY A 111 -3.62 0.42 -6.21
CA GLY A 111 -3.57 -0.63 -7.23
C GLY A 111 -2.88 -0.22 -8.53
N THR A 112 -2.21 0.93 -8.60
CA THR A 112 -1.42 1.41 -9.75
C THR A 112 -0.02 0.80 -9.79
N ALA A 113 0.39 0.07 -8.74
CA ALA A 113 1.61 -0.73 -8.80
C ALA A 113 1.53 -1.73 -9.95
N GLU A 114 2.40 -1.54 -10.94
CA GLU A 114 2.40 -2.31 -12.18
C GLU A 114 3.04 -3.69 -12.01
N MET A 115 3.84 -3.92 -10.95
CA MET A 115 4.60 -5.16 -10.74
C MET A 115 4.27 -5.77 -9.38
N ASP A 116 3.94 -7.05 -9.38
CA ASP A 116 3.76 -7.89 -8.20
C ASP A 116 5.10 -8.53 -7.84
N ILE A 117 5.55 -8.39 -6.58
CA ILE A 117 6.88 -8.82 -6.12
C ILE A 117 6.69 -9.74 -4.93
N THR A 118 7.25 -10.95 -5.02
CA THR A 118 7.34 -11.88 -3.88
C THR A 118 8.80 -12.02 -3.46
N PHE A 119 9.06 -11.77 -2.18
CA PHE A 119 10.39 -11.81 -1.58
C PHE A 119 10.42 -12.83 -0.45
N SER A 120 11.23 -13.88 -0.62
CA SER A 120 11.51 -14.91 0.37
C SER A 120 13.01 -14.92 0.71
N ASP A 121 13.38 -15.63 1.77
CA ASP A 121 14.78 -15.76 2.22
C ASP A 121 15.65 -16.47 1.19
N GLU A 122 15.08 -17.36 0.37
CA GLU A 122 15.78 -18.07 -0.69
C GLU A 122 15.51 -17.43 -2.06
N TYR A 123 14.24 -17.11 -2.36
CA TYR A 123 13.82 -16.72 -3.70
C TYR A 123 13.31 -15.28 -3.78
N ILE A 124 13.63 -14.65 -4.89
CA ILE A 124 13.10 -13.38 -5.37
C ILE A 124 12.36 -13.64 -6.67
N GLU A 125 11.13 -13.16 -6.75
CA GLU A 125 10.36 -13.14 -8.00
C GLU A 125 9.54 -11.86 -8.13
N GLY A 126 9.32 -11.43 -9.35
CA GLY A 126 8.41 -10.32 -9.63
C GLY A 126 7.96 -10.31 -11.08
N SER A 127 6.73 -9.85 -11.32
CA SER A 127 6.16 -9.80 -12.66
C SER A 127 5.14 -8.68 -12.81
N VAL A 128 5.03 -8.12 -14.02
CA VAL A 128 4.04 -7.07 -14.32
C VAL A 128 2.62 -7.66 -14.28
N LYS A 129 1.64 -6.87 -13.87
CA LYS A 129 0.22 -7.25 -13.89
C LYS A 129 -0.19 -7.72 -15.28
N GLY A 130 -0.77 -8.92 -15.37
CA GLY A 130 -1.18 -9.53 -16.63
C GLY A 130 -0.05 -10.24 -17.39
N PHE A 131 1.14 -10.41 -16.79
CA PHE A 131 2.18 -11.25 -17.37
C PHE A 131 1.73 -12.73 -17.41
N ASP A 132 2.04 -13.41 -18.52
CA ASP A 132 1.60 -14.80 -18.71
C ASP A 132 2.26 -15.73 -17.68
N ARG A 133 1.43 -16.43 -16.90
CA ARG A 133 1.86 -17.40 -15.90
C ARG A 133 2.72 -18.51 -16.50
N LYS A 134 2.47 -18.92 -17.75
CA LYS A 134 3.30 -19.93 -18.44
C LYS A 134 4.69 -19.40 -18.73
N LEU A 135 4.82 -18.15 -19.17
CA LEU A 135 6.12 -17.52 -19.38
C LEU A 135 6.86 -17.34 -18.05
N MET A 136 6.16 -16.98 -16.99
CA MET A 136 6.76 -16.88 -15.66
C MET A 136 7.29 -18.24 -15.18
N GLN A 137 6.53 -19.32 -15.36
CA GLN A 137 6.98 -20.66 -15.02
C GLN A 137 8.22 -21.06 -15.82
N ARG A 138 8.25 -20.79 -17.14
CA ARG A 138 9.43 -21.04 -17.98
C ARG A 138 10.65 -20.24 -17.55
N LEU A 139 10.45 -19.02 -17.02
CA LEU A 139 11.53 -18.20 -16.46
C LEU A 139 12.08 -18.81 -15.17
N LYS A 140 11.19 -19.27 -14.28
CA LYS A 140 11.56 -20.00 -13.04
C LYS A 140 12.31 -21.30 -13.33
N ASP A 141 11.91 -21.99 -14.41
CA ASP A 141 12.53 -23.25 -14.83
C ASP A 141 13.85 -23.05 -15.59
N GLY A 142 14.28 -21.80 -15.83
CA GLY A 142 15.54 -21.51 -16.54
C GLY A 142 15.49 -21.82 -18.04
N LEU A 143 14.30 -21.90 -18.64
CA LEU A 143 14.12 -22.26 -20.05
C LEU A 143 14.40 -21.10 -21.03
N PHE A 144 14.71 -19.92 -20.52
CA PHE A 144 15.14 -18.79 -21.33
C PHE A 144 16.67 -18.76 -21.43
N PRO A 145 17.23 -18.64 -22.64
CA PRO A 145 18.67 -18.52 -22.79
C PRO A 145 19.15 -17.19 -22.21
N VAL A 146 20.15 -17.26 -21.33
CA VAL A 146 20.86 -16.08 -20.83
C VAL A 146 21.70 -15.49 -21.96
N GLN A 147 21.42 -14.24 -22.34
CA GLN A 147 22.09 -13.59 -23.47
C GLN A 147 23.26 -12.70 -23.05
N ASP A 148 23.20 -12.15 -21.84
CA ASP A 148 24.25 -11.33 -21.25
C ASP A 148 24.14 -11.39 -19.72
N TYR A 149 25.20 -11.04 -19.01
CA TYR A 149 25.23 -11.03 -17.56
C TYR A 149 25.98 -9.84 -16.98
N VAL A 150 25.62 -9.45 -15.77
CA VAL A 150 26.35 -8.46 -14.98
C VAL A 150 26.66 -9.04 -13.61
N ASP A 151 27.89 -8.77 -13.16
CA ASP A 151 28.35 -9.18 -11.86
C ASP A 151 28.44 -7.99 -10.91
N LEU A 152 27.76 -8.10 -9.78
CA LEU A 152 27.66 -7.11 -8.73
C LEU A 152 28.24 -7.64 -7.41
N HIS A 153 28.92 -8.80 -7.41
CA HIS A 153 29.52 -9.32 -6.20
C HIS A 153 30.53 -8.32 -5.61
N GLY A 154 30.57 -8.23 -4.27
CA GLY A 154 31.51 -7.36 -3.57
C GLY A 154 31.21 -5.86 -3.68
N LEU A 155 30.30 -5.43 -4.56
CA LEU A 155 29.94 -4.03 -4.70
C LEU A 155 29.03 -3.56 -3.57
N LYS A 156 29.20 -2.30 -3.17
CA LYS A 156 28.27 -1.64 -2.24
C LYS A 156 27.00 -1.22 -2.96
N LYS A 157 25.93 -1.01 -2.18
CA LYS A 157 24.62 -0.57 -2.70
C LYS A 157 24.71 0.64 -3.65
N HIS A 158 25.58 1.60 -3.36
CA HIS A 158 25.71 2.84 -4.14
C HIS A 158 26.47 2.65 -5.46
N GLU A 159 27.29 1.60 -5.57
CA GLU A 159 28.05 1.26 -6.79
C GLU A 159 27.23 0.35 -7.68
N ALA A 160 26.55 -0.62 -7.07
CA ALA A 160 25.75 -1.60 -7.79
C ALA A 160 24.53 -0.98 -8.49
N GLU A 161 23.89 0.03 -7.88
CA GLU A 161 22.70 0.68 -8.42
C GLU A 161 22.88 1.32 -9.82
N PRO A 162 23.89 2.18 -10.07
CA PRO A 162 24.11 2.71 -11.40
C PRO A 162 24.51 1.62 -12.40
N ILE A 163 25.31 0.63 -11.99
CA ILE A 163 25.79 -0.44 -12.87
C ILE A 163 24.62 -1.30 -13.38
N ILE A 164 23.72 -1.74 -12.49
CA ILE A 164 22.56 -2.55 -12.90
C ILE A 164 21.62 -1.74 -13.80
N LYS A 165 21.41 -0.46 -13.48
CA LYS A 165 20.55 0.43 -14.27
C LYS A 165 21.10 0.60 -15.69
N ASP A 166 22.38 0.90 -15.83
CA ASP A 166 23.03 1.08 -17.12
C ASP A 166 23.07 -0.22 -17.92
N PHE A 167 23.33 -1.35 -17.25
CA PHE A 167 23.31 -2.67 -17.87
C PHE A 167 21.93 -3.01 -18.46
N LEU A 168 20.85 -2.77 -17.73
CA LEU A 168 19.49 -3.08 -18.19
C LEU A 168 19.05 -2.18 -19.33
N ILE A 169 19.34 -0.88 -19.26
CA ILE A 169 19.04 0.08 -20.34
C ILE A 169 19.82 -0.30 -21.60
N ARG A 170 21.11 -0.61 -21.47
CA ARG A 170 21.96 -1.03 -22.59
C ARG A 170 21.46 -2.35 -23.21
N SER A 171 21.12 -3.33 -22.37
CA SER A 171 20.60 -4.63 -22.79
C SER A 171 19.29 -4.49 -23.57
N HIS A 172 18.35 -3.68 -23.08
CA HIS A 172 17.13 -3.38 -23.83
C HIS A 172 17.46 -2.70 -25.15
N ARG A 173 18.37 -1.72 -25.18
CA ARG A 173 18.72 -0.99 -26.41
C ARG A 173 19.28 -1.91 -27.50
N ILE A 174 20.01 -2.96 -27.11
CA ILE A 174 20.57 -3.98 -28.01
C ILE A 174 19.50 -5.03 -28.41
N GLY A 175 18.36 -5.08 -27.71
CA GLY A 175 17.26 -6.01 -28.00
C GLY A 175 17.38 -7.35 -27.26
N LEU A 176 18.14 -7.40 -26.17
CA LEU A 176 18.21 -8.59 -25.32
C LEU A 176 16.90 -8.77 -24.55
N ARG A 177 16.41 -10.01 -24.49
CA ARG A 177 15.15 -10.42 -23.86
C ARG A 177 15.35 -11.05 -22.49
N CYS A 178 16.49 -11.70 -22.26
CA CYS A 178 16.80 -12.36 -20.98
C CYS A 178 18.27 -12.14 -20.63
N VAL A 179 18.51 -11.61 -19.43
CA VAL A 179 19.83 -11.30 -18.90
C VAL A 179 19.94 -11.80 -17.47
N LEU A 180 21.16 -12.12 -17.03
CA LEU A 180 21.45 -12.61 -15.70
C LEU A 180 22.10 -11.52 -14.84
N VAL A 181 21.60 -11.35 -13.62
CA VAL A 181 22.18 -10.43 -12.65
C VAL A 181 22.76 -11.25 -11.49
N VAL A 182 24.08 -11.20 -11.34
CA VAL A 182 24.81 -11.89 -10.27
C VAL A 182 25.03 -10.91 -9.13
N HIS A 183 24.19 -10.94 -8.10
CA HIS A 183 24.30 -10.06 -6.93
C HIS A 183 25.04 -10.69 -5.74
N GLY A 184 25.30 -12.00 -5.80
CA GLY A 184 25.95 -12.77 -4.73
C GLY A 184 25.04 -13.09 -3.53
N ARG A 185 25.45 -14.06 -2.71
CA ARG A 185 24.67 -14.53 -1.54
C ARG A 185 24.78 -13.63 -0.30
N GLY A 186 25.69 -12.64 -0.31
CA GLY A 186 25.94 -11.77 0.84
C GLY A 186 26.87 -12.36 1.91
N LEU A 187 27.62 -13.44 1.62
CA LEU A 187 28.54 -14.02 2.59
C LEU A 187 29.73 -13.10 2.93
N ASN A 188 30.10 -12.20 2.01
CA ASN A 188 31.24 -11.29 2.18
C ASN A 188 30.83 -9.89 2.68
N SER A 189 29.56 -9.66 3.02
CA SER A 189 29.12 -8.38 3.56
C SER A 189 29.30 -8.31 5.07
N GLU A 190 29.36 -7.08 5.59
CA GLU A 190 29.36 -6.82 7.03
C GLU A 190 28.12 -7.48 7.67
N ASN A 191 28.36 -8.35 8.65
CA ASN A 191 27.36 -9.18 9.33
C ASN A 191 26.67 -10.26 8.45
N HIS A 192 27.24 -10.63 7.31
CA HIS A 192 26.71 -11.65 6.38
C HIS A 192 25.29 -11.35 5.87
N ILE A 193 24.92 -10.07 5.78
CA ILE A 193 23.59 -9.64 5.36
C ILE A 193 23.55 -9.50 3.82
N PRO A 194 22.62 -10.14 3.11
CA PRO A 194 22.49 -9.99 1.66
C PRO A 194 21.85 -8.65 1.29
N VAL A 195 22.64 -7.57 1.34
CA VAL A 195 22.18 -6.19 1.10
C VAL A 195 21.65 -6.03 -0.33
N LEU A 196 22.40 -6.49 -1.32
CA LEU A 196 22.01 -6.35 -2.74
C LEU A 196 20.74 -7.16 -3.06
N LYS A 197 20.58 -8.34 -2.46
CA LYS A 197 19.38 -9.17 -2.58
C LYS A 197 18.11 -8.39 -2.21
N LYS A 198 18.14 -7.65 -1.09
CA LYS A 198 17.00 -6.84 -0.62
C LYS A 198 16.76 -5.60 -1.48
N ARG A 199 17.80 -5.05 -2.10
CA ARG A 199 17.71 -3.81 -2.89
C ARG A 199 17.35 -4.03 -4.35
N LEU A 200 17.71 -5.18 -4.93
CA LEU A 200 17.44 -5.49 -6.34
C LEU A 200 15.96 -5.29 -6.71
N PRO A 201 14.99 -5.92 -6.02
CA PRO A 201 13.58 -5.79 -6.40
C PRO A 201 13.11 -4.34 -6.36
N LEU A 202 13.61 -3.57 -5.38
CA LEU A 202 13.31 -2.15 -5.26
C LEU A 202 13.80 -1.34 -6.46
N TRP A 203 15.03 -1.60 -6.92
CA TRP A 203 15.59 -0.91 -8.09
C TRP A 203 14.89 -1.30 -9.38
N LEU A 204 14.50 -2.57 -9.55
CA LEU A 204 13.82 -3.06 -10.75
C LEU A 204 12.39 -2.51 -10.85
N SER A 205 11.74 -2.21 -9.74
CA SER A 205 10.36 -1.69 -9.71
C SER A 205 10.27 -0.17 -9.73
N ARG A 206 11.39 0.55 -9.73
CA ARG A 206 11.44 2.02 -9.70
C ARG A 206 12.08 2.63 -10.95
N GLY A 207 11.84 3.93 -11.12
CA GLY A 207 12.48 4.75 -12.14
C GLY A 207 12.22 4.30 -13.59
N PRO A 208 13.15 4.57 -14.52
CA PRO A 208 12.97 4.25 -15.95
C PRO A 208 13.05 2.75 -16.25
N VAL A 209 13.73 1.99 -15.40
CA VAL A 209 13.99 0.55 -15.58
C VAL A 209 12.70 -0.27 -15.44
N LYS A 210 11.76 0.18 -14.59
CA LYS A 210 10.44 -0.43 -14.41
C LYS A 210 9.72 -0.72 -15.74
N LYS A 211 9.82 0.20 -16.71
CA LYS A 211 9.12 0.10 -18.01
C LYS A 211 9.72 -0.95 -18.95
N ILE A 212 10.95 -1.38 -18.67
CA ILE A 212 11.76 -2.29 -19.50
C ILE A 212 11.58 -3.73 -19.02
N ILE A 213 11.32 -3.93 -17.73
CA ILE A 213 11.28 -5.26 -17.11
C ILE A 213 9.85 -5.77 -17.07
N LEU A 214 9.63 -6.95 -17.67
CA LEU A 214 8.35 -7.64 -17.62
C LEU A 214 8.24 -8.60 -16.43
N ALA A 215 9.33 -9.32 -16.13
CA ALA A 215 9.41 -10.23 -15.00
C ALA A 215 10.88 -10.52 -14.63
N PHE A 216 11.10 -10.95 -13.39
CA PHE A 216 12.37 -11.48 -12.89
C PHE A 216 12.11 -12.65 -11.95
N SER A 217 13.06 -13.58 -11.88
CA SER A 217 13.06 -14.68 -10.93
C SER A 217 14.48 -15.02 -10.51
N THR A 218 14.61 -15.77 -9.41
CA THR A 218 15.89 -16.31 -8.98
C THR A 218 16.33 -17.37 -9.97
N ALA A 219 17.56 -17.24 -10.45
CA ALA A 219 18.16 -18.24 -11.32
C ALA A 219 18.33 -19.57 -10.57
N LYS A 220 18.13 -20.67 -11.28
CA LYS A 220 18.22 -22.04 -10.75
C LYS A 220 19.56 -22.68 -11.11
#